data_AF-H3KEJ6-F1
#
_entry.id   AF-H3KEJ6-F1
#
_cell.length_a   1.000
_cell.length_b   1.000
_cell.length_c   1.000
_cell.angle_alpha   90.00
_cell.angle_beta   90.00
_cell.angle_gamma   90.00
#
_symmetry.space_group_name_H-M   'P 1'
#
loop_
_entity.id
_entity.type
_entity.pdbx_description
1 polymer ?
#
loop_
_entity_poly.entity_id
_entity_poly.type
_entity_poly.pdbx_seq_one_letter_code
_entity_poly.pdbx_strand_id
1 'polypeptide(L)'
;YAQDRLGHKRALMVTLVVWLAMIVVAYFSETRTHFWIAANLAGLAMGSSQSAGRAMVGVFAPEGRQAEFYGLWNLALWLSAVVGPLSYGMITWVTGNDHRLAICATGLFFLLAIVVLVPLNVERGAARAKEMSAREAA
;
A
#
# COMPACT_ATOMS: atom_id res chain seq x y z
N TYR A 1 3.19 -1.43 -25.30
CA TYR A 1 1.76 -1.75 -25.55
C TYR A 1 1.07 -2.63 -24.49
N ALA A 2 1.76 -3.49 -23.72
CA ALA A 2 1.18 -4.14 -22.53
C ALA A 2 1.60 -3.47 -21.18
N GLN A 3 2.53 -2.52 -21.22
CA GLN A 3 3.01 -1.73 -20.07
C GLN A 3 2.13 -0.50 -19.78
N ASP A 4 1.57 0.15 -20.80
CA ASP A 4 0.84 1.42 -20.64
C ASP A 4 -0.54 1.28 -19.98
N ARG A 5 -1.13 0.07 -19.98
CA ARG A 5 -2.47 -0.17 -19.39
C ARG A 5 -2.47 -0.78 -17.99
N LEU A 6 -1.31 -1.25 -17.50
CA LEU A 6 -1.22 -2.07 -16.28
C LEU A 6 -0.21 -1.58 -15.24
N GLY A 7 0.53 -0.50 -15.51
CA GLY A 7 1.71 -0.10 -14.74
C GLY A 7 1.46 0.12 -13.23
N HIS A 8 0.43 0.89 -12.89
CA HIS A 8 0.21 1.30 -11.49
C HIS A 8 -0.27 0.15 -10.58
N LYS A 9 -1.23 -0.65 -11.04
CA LYS A 9 -1.73 -1.82 -10.28
C LYS A 9 -0.65 -2.88 -10.10
N ARG A 10 0.12 -3.16 -11.15
CA ARG A 10 1.23 -4.12 -11.07
C ARG A 10 2.33 -3.63 -10.13
N ALA A 11 2.69 -2.36 -10.19
CA ALA A 11 3.65 -1.78 -9.26
C ALA A 11 3.19 -1.90 -7.79
N LEU A 12 1.92 -1.62 -7.50
CA LEU A 12 1.37 -1.80 -6.15
C LEU A 12 1.36 -3.28 -5.72
N MET A 13 0.97 -4.20 -6.61
CA MET A 13 1.02 -5.65 -6.33
C MET A 13 2.44 -6.13 -6.04
N VAL A 14 3.42 -5.77 -6.88
CA VAL A 14 4.82 -6.13 -6.67
C VAL A 14 5.30 -5.60 -5.32
N THR A 15 4.94 -4.36 -4.99
CA THR A 15 5.31 -3.76 -3.71
C THR A 15 4.74 -4.53 -2.52
N LEU A 16 3.48 -4.95 -2.59
CA LEU A 16 2.85 -5.77 -1.54
C LEU A 16 3.49 -7.15 -1.41
N VAL A 17 3.89 -7.77 -2.53
CA VAL A 17 4.64 -9.03 -2.52
C VAL A 17 6.01 -8.86 -1.88
N VAL A 18 6.71 -7.74 -2.13
CA VAL A 18 7.99 -7.43 -1.47
C VAL A 18 7.80 -7.25 0.04
N TRP A 19 6.71 -6.60 0.48
CA TRP A 19 6.39 -6.51 1.91
C TRP A 19 6.18 -7.88 2.55
N LEU A 20 5.47 -8.79 1.88
CA LEU A 20 5.29 -10.16 2.37
C LEU A 20 6.61 -10.93 2.43
N ALA A 21 7.45 -10.81 1.39
CA ALA A 21 8.77 -11.42 1.39
C ALA A 21 9.64 -10.88 2.55
N MET A 22 9.58 -9.58 2.82
CA MET A 22 10.26 -8.96 3.94
C MET A 22 9.80 -9.56 5.28
N ILE A 23 8.50 -9.75 5.48
CA ILE A 23 7.96 -10.36 6.70
C ILE A 23 8.44 -11.81 6.89
N VAL A 24 8.49 -12.59 5.81
CA VAL A 24 9.04 -13.95 5.86
C VAL A 24 10.51 -13.90 6.28
N VAL A 25 11.33 -13.02 5.68
CA VAL A 25 12.74 -12.84 6.07
C VAL A 25 12.86 -12.38 7.52
N ALA A 26 12.03 -11.44 7.97
CA ALA A 26 12.02 -10.94 9.34
C ALA A 26 11.65 -12.04 10.35
N TYR A 27 10.74 -12.95 10.00
CA TYR A 27 10.39 -14.09 10.86
C TYR A 27 11.57 -15.03 11.09
N PHE A 28 12.38 -15.30 10.06
CA PHE A 28 13.60 -16.11 10.14
C PHE A 28 14.86 -15.32 10.57
N SER A 29 14.71 -14.02 10.88
CA SER A 29 15.85 -13.15 11.15
C SER A 29 16.40 -13.33 12.57
N GLU A 30 17.21 -14.37 12.77
CA GLU A 30 17.94 -14.62 14.02
C GLU A 30 19.35 -14.00 14.02
N THR A 31 19.82 -13.50 12.87
CA THR A 31 21.18 -12.96 12.70
C THR A 31 21.18 -11.56 12.09
N ARG A 32 22.26 -10.80 12.33
CA ARG A 32 22.44 -9.42 11.83
C ARG A 32 22.32 -9.32 10.31
N THR A 33 22.74 -10.34 9.57
CA THR A 33 22.67 -10.38 8.09
C THR A 33 21.22 -10.38 7.60
N HIS A 34 20.35 -11.20 8.20
CA HIS A 34 18.93 -11.26 7.84
C HIS A 34 18.21 -9.95 8.14
N PHE A 35 18.58 -9.27 9.23
CA PHE A 35 18.05 -7.95 9.56
C PHE A 35 18.35 -6.92 8.46
N TRP A 36 19.59 -6.87 7.97
CA TRP A 36 19.96 -5.96 6.88
C TRP A 36 19.22 -6.27 5.57
N ILE A 37 19.01 -7.55 5.25
CA ILE A 37 18.22 -7.95 4.08
C ILE A 37 16.77 -7.47 4.24
N ALA A 38 16.14 -7.73 5.39
CA ALA A 38 14.79 -7.27 5.68
C ALA A 38 14.67 -5.74 5.61
N ALA A 39 15.65 -5.01 6.17
CA ALA A 39 15.66 -3.55 6.14
C ALA A 39 15.74 -2.99 4.71
N ASN A 40 16.56 -3.59 3.84
CA ASN A 40 16.64 -3.18 2.43
C ASN A 40 15.33 -3.47 1.68
N LEU A 41 14.71 -4.64 1.92
CA LEU A 41 13.41 -4.98 1.34
C LEU A 41 12.32 -4.01 1.81
N ALA A 42 12.29 -3.68 3.10
CA ALA A 42 11.36 -2.70 3.66
C ALA A 42 11.56 -1.32 3.05
N GLY A 43 12.81 -0.86 2.89
CA GLY A 43 13.12 0.43 2.25
C GLY A 43 12.65 0.48 0.79
N LEU A 44 12.92 -0.56 0.01
CA LEU A 44 12.45 -0.68 -1.37
C LEU A 44 10.92 -0.67 -1.46
N ALA A 45 10.27 -1.42 -0.59
CA ALA A 45 8.81 -1.53 -0.57
C ALA A 45 8.15 -0.22 -0.12
N MET A 46 8.72 0.47 0.86
CA MET A 46 8.23 1.77 1.35
C MET A 46 8.29 2.83 0.24
N GLY A 47 9.43 2.94 -0.46
CA GLY A 47 9.57 3.89 -1.58
C GLY A 47 8.61 3.59 -2.73
N SER A 48 8.47 2.31 -3.08
CA SER A 48 7.57 1.87 -4.15
C SER A 48 6.09 2.09 -3.80
N SER A 49 5.70 1.88 -2.54
CA SER A 49 4.33 2.08 -2.05
C SER A 49 3.92 3.55 -2.15
N GLN A 50 4.80 4.45 -1.72
CA GLN A 50 4.55 5.90 -1.72
C GLN A 50 4.40 6.44 -3.14
N SER A 51 5.23 5.99 -4.08
CA SER A 51 5.15 6.39 -5.48
C SER A 51 3.90 5.83 -6.17
N ALA A 52 3.68 4.51 -6.08
CA ALA A 52 2.55 3.85 -6.74
C ALA A 52 1.20 4.28 -6.17
N GLY A 53 1.10 4.50 -4.85
CA GLY A 53 -0.12 4.98 -4.20
C GLY A 53 -0.53 6.36 -4.69
N ARG A 54 0.40 7.32 -4.71
CA ARG A 54 0.12 8.67 -5.26
C ARG A 54 -0.24 8.63 -6.74
N ALA A 55 0.44 7.81 -7.52
CA ALA A 55 0.14 7.66 -8.95
C ALA A 55 -1.28 7.09 -9.16
N MET A 56 -1.73 6.13 -8.34
CA MET A 56 -3.09 5.60 -8.41
C MET A 56 -4.15 6.66 -8.07
N VAL A 57 -3.91 7.50 -7.06
CA VAL A 57 -4.81 8.62 -6.74
C VAL A 57 -4.92 9.59 -7.92
N GLY A 58 -3.79 9.91 -8.56
CA GLY A 58 -3.77 10.75 -9.76
C GLY A 58 -4.58 10.18 -10.94
N VAL A 59 -4.60 8.85 -11.10
CA VAL A 59 -5.40 8.18 -12.15
C VAL A 59 -6.91 8.24 -11.85
N PHE A 60 -7.30 8.23 -10.58
CA PHE A 60 -8.71 8.26 -10.17
C PHE A 60 -9.27 9.67 -9.96
N ALA A 61 -8.40 10.68 -9.85
CA ALA A 61 -8.81 12.06 -9.64
C ALA A 61 -9.28 12.70 -10.95
N PRO A 62 -10.51 13.27 -11.01
CA PRO A 62 -10.96 14.06 -12.15
C PRO A 62 -10.13 15.34 -12.31
N GLU A 63 -10.00 15.80 -13.55
CA GLU A 63 -9.46 17.12 -13.88
C GLU A 63 -10.31 18.19 -13.18
N GLY A 64 -9.67 19.12 -12.46
CA GLY A 64 -10.34 20.15 -11.64
C GLY A 64 -10.56 19.77 -10.17
N ARG A 65 -10.57 18.48 -9.80
CA ARG A 65 -10.81 18.01 -8.40
C ARG A 65 -9.65 17.24 -7.79
N GLN A 66 -8.47 17.33 -8.40
CA GLN A 66 -7.26 16.65 -7.93
C GLN A 66 -6.91 17.01 -6.47
N ALA A 67 -7.08 18.28 -6.09
CA ALA A 67 -6.80 18.74 -4.73
C ALA A 67 -7.67 18.02 -3.68
N GLU A 68 -8.94 17.77 -3.98
CA GLU A 68 -9.87 17.07 -3.08
C GLU A 68 -9.46 15.60 -2.90
N PHE A 69 -9.15 14.91 -4.01
CA PHE A 69 -8.71 13.51 -3.98
C PHE A 69 -7.37 13.33 -3.26
N TYR A 70 -6.39 14.21 -3.50
CA TYR A 70 -5.13 14.19 -2.75
C TYR A 70 -5.32 14.59 -1.28
N GLY A 71 -6.28 15.45 -0.96
CA GLY A 71 -6.67 15.77 0.42
C GLY A 71 -7.22 14.55 1.16
N LEU A 72 -8.16 13.82 0.54
CA LEU A 72 -8.71 12.57 1.09
C LEU A 72 -7.65 11.49 1.23
N TRP A 73 -6.75 11.37 0.25
CA TRP A 73 -5.60 10.46 0.33
C TRP A 73 -4.70 10.78 1.53
N ASN A 74 -4.35 12.06 1.74
CA ASN A 74 -3.52 12.46 2.88
C ASN A 74 -4.23 12.22 4.22
N LEU A 75 -5.53 12.50 4.30
CA LEU A 75 -6.31 12.18 5.49
C LEU A 75 -6.28 10.68 5.80
N ALA A 76 -6.46 9.82 4.79
CA ALA A 76 -6.36 8.38 4.94
C ALA A 76 -4.96 7.94 5.41
N LEU A 77 -3.89 8.56 4.89
CA LEU A 77 -2.53 8.30 5.33
C LEU A 77 -2.31 8.69 6.80
N TRP A 78 -2.82 9.84 7.23
CA TRP A 78 -2.71 10.26 8.64
C TRP A 78 -3.48 9.36 9.58
N LEU A 79 -4.70 8.96 9.21
CA LEU A 79 -5.46 7.96 9.96
C LEU A 79 -4.71 6.63 10.03
N SER A 80 -4.16 6.17 8.92
CA SER A 80 -3.35 4.95 8.88
C SER A 80 -2.09 5.06 9.73
N ALA A 81 -1.46 6.24 9.82
CA ALA A 81 -0.28 6.47 10.64
C ALA A 81 -0.57 6.39 12.15
N VAL A 82 -1.82 6.60 12.56
CA VAL A 82 -2.28 6.42 13.95
C VAL A 82 -2.73 4.97 14.17
N VAL A 83 -3.57 4.43 13.28
CA VAL A 83 -4.14 3.08 13.41
C VAL A 83 -3.07 1.99 13.31
N GLY A 84 -2.03 2.18 12.49
CA GLY A 84 -0.95 1.22 12.32
C GLY A 84 -0.20 0.92 13.62
N PRO A 85 0.45 1.91 14.26
CA PRO A 85 1.13 1.72 15.55
C PRO A 85 0.20 1.25 16.66
N LEU A 86 -1.05 1.76 16.72
CA LEU A 86 -2.02 1.33 17.73
C LEU A 86 -2.38 -0.15 17.58
N SER A 87 -2.68 -0.61 16.37
CA SER A 87 -2.97 -2.02 16.09
C SER A 87 -1.75 -2.91 16.37
N TYR A 88 -0.56 -2.50 15.93
CA TYR A 88 0.69 -3.22 16.21
C TYR A 88 0.96 -3.34 17.72
N GLY A 89 0.81 -2.25 18.47
CA GLY A 89 0.98 -2.22 19.92
C GLY A 89 -0.03 -3.10 20.64
N MET A 90 -1.31 -3.04 20.23
CA MET A 90 -2.37 -3.89 20.78
C MET A 90 -2.08 -5.37 20.52
N ILE A 91 -1.67 -5.73 19.29
CA ILE A 91 -1.32 -7.11 18.94
C ILE A 91 -0.13 -7.57 19.80
N THR A 92 0.92 -6.76 19.88
CA THR A 92 2.13 -7.08 20.69
C THR A 92 1.78 -7.30 22.17
N TRP A 93 0.87 -6.48 22.71
CA TRP A 93 0.41 -6.61 24.09
C TRP A 93 -0.37 -7.91 24.32
N VAL A 94 -1.30 -8.25 23.41
CA VAL A 94 -2.09 -9.49 23.48
C VAL A 94 -1.24 -10.73 23.27
N THR A 95 -0.21 -10.67 22.41
CA THR A 95 0.72 -11.79 22.17
C THR A 95 1.80 -11.93 23.24
N GLY A 96 1.72 -11.20 24.36
CA GLY A 96 2.68 -11.36 25.47
C GLY A 96 4.07 -10.81 25.15
N ASN A 97 4.15 -9.72 24.38
CA ASN A 97 5.39 -9.05 23.95
C ASN A 97 6.24 -9.83 22.91
N ASP A 98 5.61 -10.80 22.24
CA ASP A 98 6.26 -11.60 21.20
C ASP A 98 6.30 -10.84 19.85
N HIS A 99 7.39 -10.10 19.61
CA HIS A 99 7.53 -9.24 18.44
C HIS A 99 7.48 -9.99 17.10
N ARG A 100 7.84 -11.30 17.09
CA ARG A 100 7.78 -12.12 15.88
C ARG A 100 6.33 -12.32 15.42
N LEU A 101 5.43 -12.63 16.35
CA LEU A 101 4.01 -12.76 16.07
C LEU A 101 3.38 -11.43 15.67
N ALA A 102 3.80 -10.33 16.30
CA ALA A 102 3.35 -8.99 15.93
C ALA A 102 3.76 -8.61 14.49
N ILE A 103 4.98 -8.95 14.07
CA ILE A 103 5.44 -8.75 12.68
C ILE A 103 4.67 -9.67 11.71
N CYS A 104 4.38 -10.92 12.07
CA CYS A 104 3.52 -11.77 11.23
C CYS A 104 2.11 -11.19 11.09
N ALA A 105 1.58 -10.58 12.15
CA ALA A 105 0.26 -9.94 12.11
C ALA A 105 0.23 -8.70 11.20
N THR A 106 1.33 -7.93 11.09
CA THR A 106 1.40 -6.86 10.07
C THR A 106 1.34 -7.42 8.64
N GLY A 107 1.81 -8.65 8.44
CA GLY A 107 1.63 -9.42 7.20
C GLY A 107 0.17 -9.63 6.82
N LEU A 108 -0.73 -9.78 7.79
CA LEU A 108 -2.15 -9.90 7.51
C LEU A 108 -2.70 -8.62 6.86
N PHE A 109 -2.26 -7.44 7.28
CA PHE A 109 -2.67 -6.18 6.64
C PHE A 109 -2.21 -6.10 5.18
N PHE A 110 -1.00 -6.56 4.88
CA PHE A 110 -0.51 -6.62 3.49
C PHE A 110 -1.28 -7.66 2.66
N LEU A 111 -1.63 -8.81 3.24
CA LEU A 111 -2.48 -9.80 2.57
C LEU A 111 -3.87 -9.22 2.27
N LEU A 112 -4.50 -8.55 3.24
CA LEU A 112 -5.78 -7.87 3.05
C LEU A 112 -5.68 -6.81 1.95
N ALA A 113 -4.59 -6.04 1.90
CA ALA A 113 -4.35 -5.07 0.84
C ALA A 113 -4.27 -5.74 -0.55
N ILE A 114 -3.63 -6.91 -0.67
CA ILE A 114 -3.62 -7.67 -1.93
C ILE A 114 -5.03 -8.12 -2.29
N VAL A 115 -5.77 -8.71 -1.35
CA VAL A 115 -7.14 -9.20 -1.59
C VAL A 115 -8.06 -8.08 -2.08
N VAL A 116 -7.96 -6.89 -1.50
CA VAL A 116 -8.71 -5.69 -1.92
C VAL A 116 -8.25 -5.18 -3.29
N LEU A 117 -6.96 -5.29 -3.60
CA LEU A 117 -6.38 -4.82 -4.86
C LEU A 117 -6.71 -5.74 -6.05
N VAL A 118 -6.88 -7.05 -5.83
CA VAL A 118 -7.18 -8.03 -6.89
C VAL A 118 -8.41 -7.65 -7.73
N PRO A 119 -9.60 -7.37 -7.16
CA PRO A 119 -10.78 -6.98 -7.93
C PRO A 119 -10.73 -5.54 -8.48
N LEU A 120 -9.76 -4.72 -8.06
CA LEU A 120 -9.69 -3.32 -8.45
C LEU A 120 -9.42 -3.18 -9.96
N ASN A 121 -10.36 -2.57 -10.69
CA ASN A 121 -10.20 -2.30 -12.12
C ASN A 121 -9.82 -0.82 -12.33
N VAL A 122 -8.54 -0.59 -12.62
CA VAL A 122 -7.98 0.75 -12.82
C VAL A 122 -8.53 1.42 -14.08
N GLU A 123 -8.77 0.67 -15.16
CA GLU A 123 -9.31 1.22 -16.41
C GLU A 123 -10.72 1.76 -16.21
N ARG A 124 -11.58 1.04 -15.47
CA ARG A 124 -12.93 1.51 -15.13
C ARG A 124 -12.88 2.79 -14.28
N GLY A 125 -11.99 2.85 -13.29
CA GLY A 125 -11.87 4.05 -12.47
C GLY A 125 -11.36 5.26 -13.25
N ALA A 126 -10.37 5.06 -14.14
CA ALA A 126 -9.88 6.12 -15.02
C ALA A 126 -10.95 6.62 -16.01
N ALA A 127 -11.77 5.70 -16.55
CA ALA A 127 -12.88 6.06 -17.43
C ALA A 127 -13.93 6.92 -16.70
N ARG A 128 -14.28 6.55 -15.45
CA ARG A 128 -15.21 7.32 -14.61
C ARG A 128 -14.68 8.70 -14.26
N ALA A 129 -13.39 8.84 -13.98
CA ALA A 129 -12.76 10.13 -13.72
C ALA A 129 -12.91 11.05 -14.95
N LYS A 130 -12.66 10.54 -16.17
CA LYS A 130 -12.84 11.29 -17.42
C LYS A 130 -14.30 11.66 -17.69
N GLU A 131 -15.24 10.74 -17.47
CA GLU A 131 -16.67 11.03 -17.61
C GLU A 131 -17.14 12.15 -16.68
N MET A 132 -16.61 12.19 -15.45
CA MET A 132 -16.95 13.21 -14.47
C MET A 132 -16.40 14.58 -14.89
N SER A 133 -15.14 14.65 -15.34
CA SER A 133 -14.55 15.87 -15.88
C SER A 133 -15.31 16.39 -17.11
N ALA A 134 -15.75 15.51 -18.01
CA ALA A 134 -16.52 15.89 -19.18
C ALA A 134 -17.92 16.44 -18.84
N ARG A 135 -18.55 15.95 -17.74
CA ARG A 135 -19.84 16.46 -17.26
C ARG A 135 -19.72 17.80 -16.55
N GLU A 136 -18.63 18.03 -15.83
CA GLU A 136 -18.39 19.31 -15.14
C GLU A 136 -17.99 20.43 -16.12
N ALA A 137 -17.47 20.08 -17.30
CA ALA A 137 -17.11 21.03 -18.35
C ALA A 137 -18.26 21.41 -19.30
N ALA A 138 -19.41 20.72 -19.23
CA ALA A 138 -20.59 20.92 -20.08
C ALA A 138 -21.68 21.73 -19.35
#